data_AF-V8NAC0-F1
#
_entry.id   AF-V8NAC0-F1
#
_cell.length_a   1.000
_cell.length_b   1.000
_cell.length_c   1.000
_cell.angle_alpha   90.00
_cell.angle_beta   90.00
_cell.angle_gamma   90.00
#
_symmetry.space_group_name_H-M   'P 1'
#
loop_
_entity.id
_entity.type
_entity.pdbx_description
1 polymer ?
#
loop_
_entity_poly.entity_id
_entity_poly.type
_entity_poly.pdbx_seq_one_letter_code
_entity_poly.pdbx_strand_id
1 'polypeptide(L)'
;MEISKLLLVPNLKTGQLEPLLSRFTQEEERQMKRMLQRMDVLAKEAYDNVTIDVELSRREGWHFGAKLVRGAYMEQERSRAAEVGYEDPINPTYEKTSEMYHRCLDFILEEIRHNWKANVMVASHNKDTVKFTLGRRAQENQGLLARAEEEQQLLWTELKRRLFAGALFNAPSPP
;
A
#
# COMPACT_ATOMS: atom_id res chain seq x y z
N MET A 1 28.90 5.87 6.65
CA MET A 1 28.29 7.22 6.59
C MET A 1 27.18 7.31 7.63
N GLU A 2 27.09 8.41 8.39
CA GLU A 2 26.04 8.64 9.40
C GLU A 2 24.78 9.23 8.76
N ILE A 3 23.61 8.62 8.98
CA ILE A 3 22.34 9.06 8.33
C ILE A 3 21.83 10.37 8.91
N SER A 4 22.11 10.63 10.18
CA SER A 4 21.79 11.90 10.85
C SER A 4 22.37 13.13 10.13
N LYS A 5 23.46 12.96 9.36
CA LYS A 5 24.10 14.03 8.58
C LYS A 5 23.50 14.23 7.18
N LEU A 6 22.64 13.31 6.71
CA LEU A 6 22.05 13.32 5.37
C LEU A 6 20.65 13.94 5.36
N LEU A 7 19.87 13.72 6.42
CA LEU A 7 18.54 14.28 6.56
C LEU A 7 18.64 15.67 7.19
N LEU A 8 18.81 16.68 6.35
CA LEU A 8 18.88 18.07 6.78
C LEU A 8 17.56 18.80 6.50
N VAL A 9 17.12 19.64 7.43
CA VAL A 9 15.99 20.56 7.26
C VAL A 9 16.43 22.01 7.49
N PRO A 10 15.82 22.97 6.78
CA PRO A 10 16.09 24.37 7.02
C PRO A 10 15.51 24.80 8.37
N ASN A 11 16.37 25.26 9.27
CA ASN A 11 15.94 25.89 10.52
C ASN A 11 15.32 27.26 10.21
N LEU A 12 14.02 27.41 10.47
CA LEU A 12 13.27 28.62 10.13
C LEU A 12 13.73 29.89 10.88
N LYS A 13 14.49 29.73 11.97
CA LYS A 13 15.01 30.85 12.77
C LYS A 13 16.42 31.26 12.36
N THR A 14 17.27 30.30 12.02
CA THR A 14 18.68 30.56 11.71
C THR A 14 18.99 30.55 10.21
N GLY A 15 18.08 30.02 9.38
CA GLY A 15 18.26 29.86 7.93
C GLY A 15 19.28 28.79 7.54
N GLN A 16 19.90 28.12 8.52
CA GLN A 16 20.91 27.10 8.28
C GLN A 16 20.26 25.71 8.20
N LEU A 17 20.90 24.82 7.45
CA LEU A 17 20.51 23.42 7.38
C LEU A 17 20.96 22.70 8.65
N GLU A 18 20.01 22.09 9.36
CA GLU A 18 20.27 21.30 10.56
C GLU A 18 19.76 19.85 10.38
N PRO A 19 20.40 18.87 11.03
CA PRO A 19 19.87 17.50 11.10
C PRO A 19 18.41 17.46 11.55
N LEU A 20 17.54 16.88 10.72
CA LEU A 20 16.11 16.65 10.99
C LEU A 20 15.92 15.90 12.32
N LEU A 21 16.85 14.99 12.62
CA LEU A 21 16.90 14.24 13.86
C LEU A 21 18.32 14.35 14.43
N SER A 22 18.46 15.25 15.40
CA SER A 22 19.76 15.62 15.99
C SER A 22 20.30 14.59 16.99
N ARG A 23 19.50 13.61 17.39
CA ARG A 23 19.87 12.55 18.33
C ARG A 23 19.27 11.22 17.92
N PHE A 24 20.03 10.45 17.17
CA PHE A 24 19.85 9.01 17.11
C PHE A 24 20.87 8.35 18.02
N THR A 25 20.43 7.39 18.82
CA THR A 25 21.32 6.38 19.39
C THR A 25 21.91 5.52 18.27
N GLN A 26 23.06 4.87 18.50
CA GLN A 26 23.63 3.97 17.50
C GLN A 26 22.67 2.84 17.08
N GLU A 27 21.83 2.38 18.00
CA GLU A 27 20.83 1.34 17.72
C GLU A 27 19.69 1.87 16.85
N GLU A 28 19.17 3.07 17.10
CA GLU A 28 18.15 3.68 16.25
C GLU A 28 18.69 4.01 14.86
N GLU A 29 19.96 4.43 14.77
CA GLU A 29 20.60 4.65 13.47
C GLU A 29 20.78 3.33 12.71
N ARG A 30 21.12 2.24 13.41
CA ARG A 30 21.19 0.89 12.83
C ARG A 30 19.81 0.39 12.41
N GLN A 31 18.77 0.65 13.21
CA GLN A 31 17.39 0.29 12.90
C GLN A 31 16.85 1.10 11.71
N MET A 32 17.14 2.39 11.63
CA MET A 32 16.83 3.26 10.49
C MET A 32 17.57 2.79 9.23
N LYS A 33 18.87 2.46 9.33
CA LYS A 33 19.63 1.85 8.24
C LYS A 33 19.00 0.54 7.76
N ARG A 34 18.56 -0.31 8.68
CA ARG A 34 17.87 -1.58 8.37
C ARG A 34 16.46 -1.38 7.83
N MET A 35 15.77 -0.31 8.21
CA MET A 35 14.46 0.07 7.69
C MET A 35 14.60 0.63 6.27
N LEU A 36 15.58 1.49 6.04
CA LEU A 36 15.92 2.03 4.72
C LEU A 36 16.43 0.91 3.81
N GLN A 37 17.35 0.05 4.27
CA GLN A 37 17.77 -1.15 3.53
C GLN A 37 16.60 -2.09 3.23
N ARG A 38 15.61 -2.24 4.13
CA ARG A 38 14.38 -3.00 3.85
C ARG A 38 13.51 -2.30 2.80
N MET A 39 13.39 -0.98 2.86
CA MET A 39 12.79 -0.16 1.81
C MET A 39 13.58 -0.21 0.48
N ASP A 40 14.87 -0.56 0.51
CA ASP A 40 15.74 -0.65 -0.66
C ASP A 40 15.69 -2.03 -1.34
N VAL A 41 15.63 -3.13 -0.57
CA VAL A 41 15.37 -4.49 -1.09
C VAL A 41 13.98 -4.56 -1.75
N LEU A 42 13.06 -3.72 -1.28
CA LEU A 42 11.73 -3.54 -1.84
C LEU A 42 11.71 -2.98 -3.27
N ALA A 43 12.79 -2.50 -3.91
CA ALA A 43 12.63 -1.95 -5.26
C ALA A 43 12.34 -3.03 -6.32
N LYS A 44 13.13 -4.12 -6.35
CA LYS A 44 12.88 -5.31 -7.20
C LYS A 44 11.97 -6.33 -6.53
N GLU A 45 12.07 -6.50 -5.21
CA GLU A 45 11.27 -7.48 -4.45
C GLU A 45 10.00 -6.86 -3.82
N ALA A 46 9.62 -5.65 -4.23
CA ALA A 46 8.45 -4.90 -3.71
C ALA A 46 7.21 -5.78 -3.63
N TYR A 47 6.95 -6.46 -4.73
CA TYR A 47 5.75 -7.25 -4.91
C TYR A 47 5.74 -8.46 -3.98
N ASP A 48 6.85 -9.18 -3.89
CA ASP A 48 6.93 -10.38 -3.07
C ASP A 48 6.79 -10.01 -1.59
N ASN A 49 7.49 -8.97 -1.14
CA ASN A 49 7.41 -8.49 0.23
C ASN A 49 5.99 -8.04 0.61
N VAL A 50 5.32 -7.26 -0.24
CA VAL A 50 3.94 -6.83 0.06
C VAL A 50 2.97 -8.01 0.10
N THR A 51 3.17 -9.03 -0.74
CA THR A 51 2.33 -10.23 -0.72
C THR A 51 2.54 -11.06 0.54
N ILE A 52 3.80 -11.18 1.00
CA ILE A 52 4.15 -11.86 2.25
C ILE A 52 3.54 -11.13 3.44
N ASP A 53 3.68 -9.79 3.52
CA ASP A 53 3.16 -9.00 4.64
C ASP A 53 1.63 -9.09 4.74
N VAL A 54 0.91 -9.04 3.61
CA VAL A 54 -0.55 -9.24 3.58
C VAL A 54 -0.93 -10.65 4.03
N GLU A 55 -0.19 -11.67 3.60
CA GLU A 55 -0.46 -13.05 3.99
C GLU A 55 -0.19 -13.28 5.49
N LEU A 56 0.88 -12.72 6.02
CA LEU A 56 1.18 -12.75 7.46
C LEU A 56 0.10 -12.03 8.27
N SER A 57 -0.38 -10.86 7.81
CA SER A 57 -1.45 -10.14 8.50
C SER A 57 -2.74 -10.94 8.59
N ARG A 58 -3.07 -11.71 7.55
CA ARG A 58 -4.22 -12.61 7.56
C ARG A 58 -4.05 -13.73 8.59
N ARG A 59 -2.89 -14.38 8.61
CA ARG A 59 -2.60 -15.52 9.51
C ARG A 59 -2.60 -15.12 10.98
N GLU A 60 -2.04 -13.95 11.27
CA GLU A 60 -1.87 -13.46 12.64
C GLU A 60 -3.01 -12.55 13.10
N GLY A 61 -3.86 -12.08 12.18
CA GLY A 61 -5.10 -11.37 12.47
C GLY A 61 -4.97 -9.87 12.76
N TRP A 62 -3.80 -9.26 12.47
CA TRP A 62 -3.56 -7.81 12.63
C TRP A 62 -3.98 -6.99 11.40
N HIS A 63 -3.97 -5.65 11.54
CA HIS A 63 -4.37 -4.71 10.48
C HIS A 63 -3.20 -4.35 9.56
N PHE A 64 -3.32 -4.68 8.28
CA PHE A 64 -2.31 -4.38 7.28
C PHE A 64 -2.40 -2.93 6.80
N GLY A 65 -1.31 -2.18 6.90
CA GLY A 65 -1.23 -0.80 6.43
C GLY A 65 0.06 -0.54 5.65
N ALA A 66 -0.04 0.02 4.44
CA ALA A 66 1.12 0.34 3.61
C ALA A 66 1.11 1.77 3.09
N LYS A 67 2.29 2.41 3.02
CA LYS A 67 2.49 3.67 2.29
C LYS A 67 3.37 3.40 1.07
N LEU A 68 2.78 3.48 -0.12
CA LEU A 68 3.51 3.22 -1.36
C LEU A 68 4.21 4.48 -1.87
N VAL A 69 5.53 4.37 -2.05
CA VAL A 69 6.41 5.39 -2.65
C VAL A 69 7.24 4.75 -3.78
N ARG A 70 7.78 5.56 -4.70
CA ARG A 70 8.71 5.08 -5.75
C ARG A 70 10.16 4.95 -5.29
N GLY A 71 10.49 5.47 -4.12
CA GLY A 71 11.87 5.63 -3.64
C GLY A 71 12.39 7.06 -3.84
N ALA A 72 13.37 7.44 -3.02
CA ALA A 72 13.97 8.79 -2.99
C ALA A 72 15.48 8.80 -3.30
N TYR A 73 16.12 7.63 -3.39
CA TYR A 73 17.59 7.49 -3.39
C TYR A 73 18.13 6.60 -4.52
N MET A 74 17.43 6.52 -5.66
CA MET A 74 17.77 5.56 -6.73
C MET A 74 19.19 5.71 -7.27
N GLU A 75 19.68 6.94 -7.45
CA GLU A 75 21.03 7.19 -7.98
C GLU A 75 22.12 6.85 -6.96
N GLN A 76 21.88 7.19 -5.68
CA GLN A 76 22.80 6.91 -4.59
C GLN A 76 22.95 5.40 -4.38
N GLU A 77 21.85 4.66 -4.44
CA GLU A 77 21.88 3.21 -4.26
C GLU A 77 22.61 2.49 -5.40
N ARG A 78 22.40 2.94 -6.65
CA ARG A 78 23.19 2.43 -7.79
C ARG A 78 24.67 2.70 -7.64
N SER A 79 25.03 3.91 -7.23
CA SER A 79 26.43 4.32 -7.04
C SER A 79 27.10 3.46 -5.97
N ARG A 80 26.37 3.20 -4.87
CA ARG A 80 26.83 2.34 -3.78
C ARG A 80 26.96 0.87 -4.21
N ALA A 81 26.01 0.33 -4.96
CA ALA A 81 26.07 -1.04 -5.48
C ALA A 81 27.31 -1.23 -6.36
N ALA A 82 27.62 -0.25 -7.21
CA ALA A 82 28.83 -0.25 -8.02
C ALA A 82 30.12 -0.12 -7.19
N GLU A 83 30.14 0.72 -6.15
CA GLU A 83 31.30 0.90 -5.27
C GLU A 83 31.61 -0.34 -4.44
N VAL A 84 30.59 -0.97 -3.87
CA VAL A 84 30.72 -2.12 -2.96
C VAL A 84 30.78 -3.45 -3.75
N GLY A 85 30.26 -3.48 -4.97
CA GLY A 85 30.28 -4.65 -5.85
C GLY A 85 29.16 -5.65 -5.62
N TYR A 86 27.99 -5.20 -5.13
CA TYR A 86 26.78 -6.04 -5.05
C TYR A 86 25.80 -5.72 -6.18
N GLU A 87 24.83 -6.61 -6.41
CA GLU A 87 23.81 -6.40 -7.44
C GLU A 87 22.96 -5.16 -7.12
N ASP A 88 22.78 -4.28 -8.10
CA ASP A 88 21.88 -3.13 -8.02
C ASP A 88 20.45 -3.58 -7.65
N PRO A 89 19.92 -3.22 -6.47
CA PRO A 89 18.60 -3.64 -6.03
C PRO A 89 17.46 -2.84 -6.70
N ILE A 90 17.78 -1.74 -7.40
CA ILE A 90 16.80 -0.84 -7.99
C ILE A 90 16.31 -1.36 -9.34
N ASN A 91 15.03 -1.11 -9.66
CA ASN A 91 14.51 -1.38 -11.00
C ASN A 91 15.32 -0.65 -12.07
N PRO A 92 15.59 -1.27 -13.23
CA PRO A 92 16.55 -0.74 -14.20
C PRO A 92 16.14 0.62 -14.78
N THR A 93 14.84 0.93 -14.87
CA THR A 93 14.34 2.21 -15.37
C THR A 93 13.20 2.75 -14.51
N TYR A 94 12.90 4.04 -14.67
CA TYR A 94 11.77 4.70 -14.01
C TYR A 94 10.42 4.06 -14.39
N GLU A 95 10.29 3.63 -15.65
CA GLU A 95 9.10 2.95 -16.17
C GLU A 95 8.91 1.62 -15.45
N LYS A 96 9.99 0.83 -15.27
CA LYS A 96 9.93 -0.42 -14.49
C LYS A 96 9.60 -0.19 -13.02
N THR A 97 10.13 0.87 -12.41
CA THR A 97 9.69 1.29 -11.06
C THR A 97 8.20 1.64 -11.03
N SER A 98 7.69 2.30 -12.08
CA SER A 98 6.28 2.68 -12.16
C SER A 98 5.35 1.49 -12.39
N GLU A 99 5.75 0.53 -13.24
CA GLU A 99 5.04 -0.75 -13.41
C GLU A 99 4.97 -1.52 -12.08
N MET A 100 6.10 -1.63 -11.36
CA MET A 100 6.14 -2.29 -10.06
C MET A 100 5.23 -1.59 -9.04
N TYR A 101 5.25 -0.25 -9.01
CA TYR A 101 4.38 0.54 -8.14
C TYR A 101 2.90 0.25 -8.40
N HIS A 102 2.47 0.27 -9.66
CA HIS A 102 1.07 -0.01 -10.02
C HIS A 102 0.68 -1.44 -9.69
N ARG A 103 1.57 -2.41 -9.94
CA ARG A 103 1.35 -3.82 -9.59
C ARG A 103 1.13 -4.01 -8.09
N CYS A 104 1.95 -3.38 -7.24
CA CYS A 104 1.79 -3.45 -5.79
C CYS A 104 0.51 -2.75 -5.33
N LEU A 105 0.21 -1.57 -5.89
CA LEU A 105 -1.02 -0.84 -5.58
C LEU A 105 -2.26 -1.67 -5.92
N ASP A 106 -2.31 -2.28 -7.09
CA ASP A 106 -3.42 -3.13 -7.51
C ASP A 106 -3.63 -4.30 -6.56
N PHE A 107 -2.55 -4.96 -6.15
CA PHE A 107 -2.61 -6.07 -5.21
C PHE A 107 -3.19 -5.63 -3.85
N ILE A 108 -2.75 -4.50 -3.31
CA ILE A 108 -3.25 -4.01 -2.02
C ILE A 108 -4.70 -3.52 -2.14
N LEU A 109 -5.07 -2.86 -3.24
CA LEU A 109 -6.46 -2.45 -3.48
C LEU A 109 -7.41 -3.66 -3.57
N GLU A 110 -6.95 -4.73 -4.22
CA GLU A 110 -7.65 -6.01 -4.27
C GLU A 110 -7.78 -6.63 -2.87
N GLU A 111 -6.75 -6.55 -2.03
CA GLU A 111 -6.86 -7.00 -0.63
C GLU A 111 -7.88 -6.18 0.17
N ILE A 112 -7.85 -4.85 0.05
CA ILE A 112 -8.79 -3.94 0.73
C ILE A 112 -10.24 -4.28 0.37
N ARG A 113 -10.49 -4.75 -0.85
CA ARG A 113 -11.82 -5.17 -1.30
C ARG A 113 -12.36 -6.37 -0.52
N HIS A 114 -11.51 -7.30 -0.13
CA HIS A 114 -11.91 -8.53 0.56
C HIS A 114 -11.71 -8.48 2.07
N ASN A 115 -10.79 -7.64 2.53
CA ASN A 115 -10.36 -7.59 3.91
C ASN A 115 -10.39 -6.14 4.43
N TRP A 116 -11.40 -5.83 5.24
CA TRP A 116 -11.57 -4.51 5.86
C TRP A 116 -10.41 -4.11 6.80
N LYS A 117 -9.56 -5.07 7.20
CA LYS A 117 -8.37 -4.82 8.02
C LYS A 117 -7.15 -4.36 7.20
N ALA A 118 -7.28 -4.16 5.89
CA ALA A 118 -6.22 -3.65 5.03
C ALA A 118 -6.43 -2.17 4.66
N ASN A 119 -5.33 -1.43 4.50
CA ASN A 119 -5.36 -0.02 4.10
C ASN A 119 -4.06 0.42 3.39
N VAL A 120 -4.18 1.39 2.49
CA VAL A 120 -3.03 1.92 1.70
C VAL A 120 -3.04 3.44 1.60
N MET A 121 -1.86 4.04 1.69
CA MET A 121 -1.59 5.44 1.37
C MET A 121 -0.77 5.53 0.08
N VAL A 122 -1.33 6.20 -0.92
CA VAL A 122 -0.65 6.43 -2.21
C VAL A 122 0.14 7.73 -2.13
N ALA A 123 1.47 7.62 -1.95
CA ALA A 123 2.36 8.77 -1.89
C ALA A 123 3.06 8.98 -3.24
N SER A 124 2.44 9.79 -4.10
CA SER A 124 2.93 10.08 -5.45
C SER A 124 2.51 11.47 -5.92
N HIS A 125 3.44 12.19 -6.53
CA HIS A 125 3.16 13.43 -7.29
C HIS A 125 2.94 13.18 -8.79
N ASN A 126 3.14 11.94 -9.25
CA ASN A 126 2.93 11.57 -10.65
C ASN A 126 1.42 11.52 -10.97
N LYS A 127 0.98 12.40 -11.89
CA LYS A 127 -0.41 12.58 -12.30
C LYS A 127 -1.06 11.28 -12.78
N ASP A 128 -0.34 10.47 -13.55
CA ASP A 128 -0.88 9.23 -14.13
C ASP A 128 -1.11 8.18 -13.05
N THR A 129 -0.27 8.16 -12.02
CA THR A 129 -0.45 7.29 -10.84
C THR A 129 -1.67 7.69 -10.03
N VAL A 130 -1.89 8.99 -9.85
CA VAL A 130 -3.08 9.50 -9.16
C VAL A 130 -4.33 9.14 -9.96
N LYS A 131 -4.33 9.35 -11.28
CA LYS A 131 -5.44 8.95 -12.16
C LYS A 131 -5.72 7.45 -12.13
N PHE A 132 -4.67 6.64 -12.22
CA PHE A 132 -4.76 5.18 -12.13
C PHE A 132 -5.44 4.74 -10.82
N THR A 133 -4.98 5.28 -9.69
CA THR A 133 -5.54 5.00 -8.36
C THR A 133 -7.02 5.34 -8.28
N LEU A 134 -7.40 6.54 -8.73
CA LEU A 134 -8.79 7.00 -8.71
C LEU A 134 -9.67 6.15 -9.63
N GLY A 135 -9.18 5.78 -10.82
CA GLY A 135 -9.87 4.91 -11.75
C GLY A 135 -10.15 3.53 -11.15
N ARG A 136 -9.15 2.92 -10.51
CA ARG A 136 -9.30 1.63 -9.84
C ARG A 136 -10.30 1.67 -8.68
N ARG A 137 -10.26 2.73 -7.86
CA ARG A 137 -11.25 2.95 -6.80
C ARG A 137 -12.67 3.17 -7.34
N ALA A 138 -12.81 3.90 -8.44
CA ALA A 138 -14.12 4.12 -9.06
C ALA A 138 -14.72 2.80 -9.60
N GLN A 139 -13.90 1.97 -10.25
CA GLN A 139 -14.32 0.64 -10.73
C GLN A 139 -14.78 -0.28 -9.57
N GLU A 140 -14.05 -0.27 -8.45
CA GLU A 140 -14.43 -1.02 -7.25
C GLU A 140 -15.77 -0.56 -6.67
N ASN A 141 -15.94 0.75 -6.52
CA ASN A 141 -17.17 1.32 -5.99
C ASN A 141 -18.38 1.05 -6.90
N GLN A 142 -18.19 1.08 -8.22
CA GLN A 142 -19.25 0.71 -9.17
C GLN A 142 -19.68 -0.75 -9.00
N GLY A 143 -18.72 -1.68 -8.84
CA GLY A 143 -19.02 -3.09 -8.59
C GLY A 143 -19.77 -3.34 -7.27
N LEU A 144 -19.42 -2.59 -6.22
CA LEU A 144 -20.12 -2.66 -4.93
C LEU A 144 -21.57 -2.14 -5.03
N LEU A 145 -21.77 -1.04 -5.75
CA LEU A 145 -23.11 -0.46 -5.96
C LEU A 145 -24.01 -1.42 -6.76
N ALA A 146 -23.50 -2.00 -7.84
CA ALA A 146 -24.24 -2.96 -8.65
C ALA A 146 -24.70 -4.18 -7.82
N ARG A 147 -23.82 -4.75 -6.98
CA ARG A 147 -24.17 -5.86 -6.08
C ARG A 147 -25.22 -5.48 -5.05
N ALA A 148 -25.12 -4.29 -4.46
CA ALA A 148 -26.11 -3.80 -3.50
C ALA A 148 -27.50 -3.63 -4.13
N GLU A 149 -27.57 -3.13 -5.38
CA GLU A 149 -28.81 -3.02 -6.14
C GLU A 149 -29.44 -4.39 -6.42
N GLU A 150 -28.65 -5.38 -6.85
CA GLU A 150 -29.11 -6.76 -7.05
C GLU A 150 -29.63 -7.39 -5.75
N GLU A 151 -28.92 -7.24 -4.64
CA GLU A 151 -29.35 -7.74 -3.33
C GLU A 151 -30.67 -7.10 -2.87
N GLN A 152 -30.82 -5.78 -3.04
CA GLN A 152 -32.08 -5.09 -2.76
C GLN A 152 -33.21 -5.65 -3.61
N GLN A 153 -32.97 -5.88 -4.90
CA GLN A 153 -33.99 -6.41 -5.81
C GLN A 153 -34.41 -7.84 -5.43
N LEU A 154 -33.47 -8.69 -5.04
CA LEU A 154 -33.74 -10.04 -4.52
C LEU A 154 -34.54 -10.00 -3.22
N LEU A 155 -34.13 -9.15 -2.26
CA LEU A 155 -34.85 -8.92 -1.00
C LEU A 155 -36.29 -8.46 -1.24
N TRP A 156 -36.50 -7.49 -2.13
CA TRP A 156 -37.83 -7.00 -2.49
C TRP A 156 -38.68 -8.08 -3.15
N THR A 157 -38.07 -8.93 -3.98
CA THR A 157 -38.74 -10.04 -4.64
C THR A 157 -39.18 -11.10 -3.62
N GLU A 158 -38.31 -11.45 -2.68
CA GLU A 158 -38.60 -12.40 -1.61
C GLU A 158 -39.67 -11.84 -0.64
N LEU A 159 -39.58 -10.56 -0.29
CA LEU A 159 -40.58 -9.90 0.56
C LEU A 159 -41.97 -9.92 -0.07
N LYS A 160 -42.06 -9.60 -1.38
CA LYS A 160 -43.32 -9.70 -2.14
C LYS A 160 -43.83 -11.14 -2.16
N ARG A 161 -42.96 -12.13 -2.42
CA ARG A 161 -43.33 -13.55 -2.39
C ARG A 161 -43.94 -13.95 -1.05
N ARG A 162 -43.34 -13.55 0.07
CA ARG A 162 -43.83 -13.84 1.43
C ARG A 162 -45.16 -13.15 1.74
N LEU A 163 -45.34 -11.91 1.28
CA LEU A 163 -46.60 -11.17 1.39
C LEU A 163 -47.73 -11.91 0.68
N PHE A 164 -47.52 -12.31 -0.59
CA PHE A 164 -48.55 -13.02 -1.37
C PHE A 164 -48.81 -14.45 -0.88
N ALA A 165 -47.81 -15.11 -0.30
CA ALA A 165 -47.95 -16.45 0.28
C ALA A 165 -48.50 -16.47 1.72
N GLY A 166 -48.81 -15.30 2.32
CA GLY A 166 -49.27 -15.22 3.71
C GLY A 166 -48.23 -15.68 4.75
N ALA A 167 -46.95 -15.72 4.39
CA ALA A 167 -45.87 -16.35 5.15
C ALA A 167 -44.86 -15.34 5.74
N LEU A 168 -45.26 -14.07 5.90
CA LEU A 168 -44.44 -12.96 6.42
C LEU A 168 -43.68 -13.31 7.71
N PHE A 169 -44.27 -14.13 8.58
CA PHE A 169 -43.73 -14.47 9.90
C PHE A 169 -43.20 -15.90 10.00
N ASN A 170 -43.16 -16.67 8.91
CA ASN A 170 -42.61 -18.01 8.93
C ASN A 170 -41.09 -17.94 8.85
N ALA A 171 -40.42 -18.59 9.82
CA ALA A 171 -38.97 -18.73 9.80
C ALA A 171 -38.52 -19.48 8.53
N PRO A 172 -37.34 -19.17 7.96
CA PRO A 172 -36.81 -19.91 6.83
C PRO A 172 -36.69 -21.40 7.20
N SER A 173 -37.14 -22.29 6.33
CA SER A 173 -36.86 -23.71 6.43
C SER A 173 -35.33 -23.90 6.41
N PRO A 174 -34.75 -24.71 7.30
CA PRO A 174 -33.32 -25.03 7.21
C PRO A 174 -33.02 -25.76 5.89
N PRO A 175 -31.77 -25.70 5.41
CA PRO A 175 -31.34 -26.37 4.18
C PRO A 175 -31.48 -27.89 4.24
#